data_AF-A0A8I3A9R8-F1
#
_entry.id   AF-A0A8I3A9R8-F1
#
_cell.length_a   1.000
_cell.length_b   1.000
_cell.length_c   1.000
_cell.angle_alpha   90.00
_cell.angle_beta   90.00
_cell.angle_gamma   90.00
#
_symmetry.space_group_name_H-M   'P 1'
#
loop_
_entity.id
_entity.type
_entity.pdbx_description
1 polymer ?
#
loop_
_entity_poly.entity_id
_entity_poly.type
_entity_poly.pdbx_seq_one_letter_code
_entity_poly.pdbx_strand_id
1 'polypeptide(L)'
;MNTSRFHEHLASDLSNDDQYPEPSLVTRPSDYPEPATRTEPRDGSDIIAQIREATSAPSPLTSYLKDPAVINAIDSPEAKGSHSRSQRHSSSSTRSRAPRSSSILGLVLAEEEKQAHKLKSLLRSTGDRLDREMRRANQAVSRAERAESRVHELSARVSNAESSKYVVELEAARAREEIKRYKIQIESLERDVKRLQADVTLLEKQRNEADECAARARDTARKFQMELRNLQARHVGREEGLRYGMHKWFKTGRIEGFDTGHADGYESGRNEGYDEGREQGFSEGQEIGLKQGRKIGRQEGLDQGWEQGRREEREHALQAFDDFFVAEIDERDQVLQDEKTGAEMVGLDATLDLGCFTETMATAAAERW
;
A
#
# COMPACT_ATOMS: atom_id res chain seq x y z
N MET A 1 10.02 -21.10 14.67
CA MET A 1 10.35 -19.83 15.36
C MET A 1 9.26 -19.57 16.38
N ASN A 2 9.65 -19.43 17.65
CA ASN A 2 8.83 -19.65 18.84
C ASN A 2 7.66 -18.67 18.99
N THR A 3 6.43 -19.19 19.01
CA THR A 3 5.19 -18.50 19.40
C THR A 3 4.83 -18.79 20.87
N SER A 4 5.82 -18.77 21.77
CA SER A 4 5.63 -19.14 23.18
C SER A 4 6.38 -18.21 24.14
N ARG A 5 6.28 -16.89 23.93
CA ARG A 5 6.95 -15.91 24.83
C ARG A 5 6.16 -14.63 25.12
N PHE A 6 4.89 -14.56 24.74
CA PHE A 6 4.07 -13.37 24.94
C PHE A 6 2.85 -13.56 25.85
N HIS A 7 2.64 -14.76 26.39
CA HIS A 7 1.51 -15.07 27.26
C HIS A 7 1.83 -15.16 28.76
N GLU A 8 3.09 -15.01 29.17
CA GLU A 8 3.48 -15.11 30.59
C GLU A 8 3.44 -13.79 31.36
N HIS A 9 3.09 -12.66 30.72
CA HIS A 9 3.06 -11.34 31.38
C HIS A 9 1.67 -10.78 31.66
N LEU A 10 0.60 -11.58 31.51
CA LEU A 10 -0.78 -11.12 31.75
C LEU A 10 -1.54 -11.91 32.83
N ALA A 11 -0.88 -12.81 33.56
CA ALA A 11 -1.55 -13.69 34.54
C ALA A 11 -0.93 -13.68 35.95
N SER A 12 0.04 -12.80 36.24
CA SER A 12 0.67 -12.72 37.58
C SER A 12 0.07 -11.64 38.50
N ASP A 13 -0.85 -10.80 38.03
CA ASP A 13 -1.26 -9.59 38.77
C ASP A 13 -2.66 -9.68 39.39
N LEU A 14 -3.25 -10.89 39.45
CA LEU A 14 -4.58 -11.14 40.03
C LEU A 14 -4.54 -12.17 41.17
N SER A 15 -3.54 -12.06 42.05
CA SER A 15 -3.57 -12.69 43.37
C SER A 15 -2.55 -12.02 44.28
N ASN A 16 -2.84 -10.79 44.69
CA ASN A 16 -2.29 -10.29 45.93
C ASN A 16 -3.45 -9.76 46.76
N ASP A 17 -3.60 -10.42 47.89
CA ASP A 17 -4.63 -10.26 48.90
C ASP A 17 -4.89 -8.81 49.27
N ASP A 18 -6.14 -8.58 49.68
CA ASP A 18 -6.60 -7.45 50.47
C ASP A 18 -5.69 -7.23 51.68
N GLN A 19 -4.59 -6.50 51.47
CA GLN A 19 -3.85 -5.83 52.52
C GLN A 19 -3.96 -4.35 52.24
N TYR A 20 -5.06 -3.80 52.75
CA TYR A 20 -5.12 -2.40 53.16
C TYR A 20 -3.78 -2.05 53.82
N PRO A 21 -3.05 -1.02 53.34
CA PRO A 21 -2.04 -0.42 54.18
C PRO A 21 -2.81 0.24 55.32
N GLU A 22 -2.91 -0.47 56.43
CA GLU A 22 -3.15 0.07 57.77
C GLU A 22 -2.48 1.45 57.83
N PRO A 23 -3.22 2.53 58.15
CA PRO A 23 -2.59 3.83 58.31
C PRO A 23 -1.61 3.68 59.46
N SER A 24 -0.32 3.60 59.11
CA SER A 24 0.79 3.49 60.04
C SER A 24 0.54 4.48 61.16
N LEU A 25 0.26 3.91 62.34
CA LEU A 25 -0.03 4.63 63.57
C LEU A 25 0.91 5.82 63.65
N VAL A 26 0.31 7.00 63.54
CA VAL A 26 0.92 8.25 63.94
C VAL A 26 1.53 7.96 65.31
N THR A 27 2.86 7.87 65.35
CA THR A 27 3.62 7.97 66.59
C THR A 27 3.30 9.35 67.12
N ARG A 28 2.21 9.44 67.90
CA ARG A 28 1.95 10.55 68.80
C ARG A 28 3.21 10.66 69.65
N PRO A 29 3.98 11.75 69.59
CA PRO A 29 4.73 12.14 70.75
C PRO A 29 3.65 12.44 71.79
N SER A 30 3.48 11.50 72.72
CA SER A 30 2.72 11.72 73.95
C SER A 30 3.53 12.68 74.84
N ASP A 31 3.76 13.89 74.33
CA ASP A 31 4.34 15.02 75.06
C ASP A 31 3.20 15.96 75.46
N TYR A 32 2.09 15.40 75.93
CA TYR A 32 1.29 16.09 76.92
C TYR A 32 1.85 15.63 78.26
N PRO A 33 2.62 16.45 78.99
CA PRO A 33 2.67 16.26 80.42
C PRO A 33 1.22 16.38 80.87
N GLU A 34 0.67 15.28 81.38
CA GLU A 34 -0.54 15.29 82.20
C GLU A 34 -0.48 16.53 83.09
N PRO A 35 -1.60 17.25 83.31
CA PRO A 35 -1.61 18.30 84.30
C PRO A 35 -1.37 17.58 85.62
N ALA A 36 -0.10 17.52 86.02
CA ALA A 36 0.30 17.09 87.33
C ALA A 36 -0.46 18.04 88.25
N THR A 37 -1.54 17.54 88.83
CA THR A 37 -2.16 18.08 90.03
C THR A 37 -1.14 17.89 91.14
N ARG A 38 0.03 18.53 90.99
CA ARG A 38 0.85 18.95 92.11
C ARG A 38 -0.01 20.00 92.77
N THR A 39 -0.83 19.52 93.70
CA THR A 39 -1.01 20.21 94.97
C THR A 39 0.40 20.53 95.47
N GLU A 40 0.96 21.64 94.98
CA GLU A 40 2.06 22.31 95.63
C GLU A 40 1.64 22.40 97.10
N PRO A 41 2.49 21.95 98.04
CA PRO A 41 2.16 22.04 99.44
C PRO A 41 1.83 23.51 99.68
N ARG A 42 0.62 23.75 100.14
CA ARG A 42 0.14 25.06 100.54
C ARG A 42 0.86 25.40 101.85
N ASP A 43 2.20 25.50 101.80
CA ASP A 43 3.09 25.96 102.87
C ASP A 43 2.97 27.50 103.00
N GLY A 44 1.74 27.99 102.87
CA GLY A 44 1.31 29.28 103.35
C GLY A 44 0.58 29.01 104.65
N SER A 45 1.31 28.83 105.75
CA SER A 45 0.83 29.39 107.00
C SER A 45 0.42 30.83 106.66
N ASP A 46 -0.88 31.09 106.67
CA ASP A 46 -1.53 32.21 106.01
C ASP A 46 -0.72 33.48 106.30
N ILE A 47 0.04 34.00 105.33
CA ILE A 47 0.84 35.20 105.56
C ILE A 47 -0.11 36.37 105.87
N ILE A 48 -1.35 36.29 105.36
CA ILE A 48 -2.45 37.16 105.75
C ILE A 48 -2.81 36.96 107.24
N ALA A 49 -2.78 35.73 107.77
CA ALA A 49 -2.91 35.49 109.21
C ALA A 49 -1.70 36.00 109.99
N GLN A 50 -0.46 35.88 109.49
CA GLN A 50 0.74 36.43 110.15
C GLN A 50 0.77 37.97 110.12
N ILE A 51 0.32 38.59 109.02
CA ILE A 51 0.14 40.05 108.91
C ILE A 51 -1.01 40.50 109.80
N ARG A 52 -2.14 39.77 109.84
CA ARG A 52 -3.22 40.03 110.78
C ARG A 52 -2.75 39.89 112.22
N GLU A 53 -1.99 38.86 112.56
CA GLU A 53 -1.43 38.65 113.90
C GLU A 53 -0.45 39.78 114.28
N ALA A 54 0.43 40.18 113.36
CA ALA A 54 1.36 41.29 113.57
C ALA A 54 0.70 42.68 113.63
N THR A 55 -0.44 42.89 112.98
CA THR A 55 -1.21 44.15 113.03
C THR A 55 -2.30 44.17 114.09
N SER A 56 -2.75 43.00 114.57
CA SER A 56 -3.71 42.83 115.66
C SER A 56 -3.06 42.76 117.04
N ALA A 57 -1.76 42.50 117.11
CA ALA A 57 -1.00 42.60 118.35
C ALA A 57 -1.10 44.03 118.89
N PRO A 58 -1.53 44.26 120.15
CA PRO A 58 -1.57 45.59 120.72
C PRO A 58 -0.16 46.16 120.71
N SER A 59 -0.02 47.41 120.25
CA SER A 59 1.27 48.09 120.23
C SER A 59 1.90 47.97 121.64
N PRO A 60 3.18 47.60 121.78
CA PRO A 60 3.83 47.55 123.09
C PRO A 60 3.69 48.87 123.85
N LEU A 61 3.63 50.00 123.16
CA LEU A 61 3.28 51.30 123.75
C LEU A 61 1.90 51.29 124.43
N THR A 62 0.91 50.65 123.80
CA THR A 62 -0.47 50.52 124.29
C THR A 62 -0.61 49.50 125.43
N SER A 63 0.23 48.45 125.47
CA SER A 63 0.24 47.49 126.60
C SER A 63 0.98 48.06 127.82
N TYR A 64 2.06 48.82 127.61
CA TYR A 64 2.81 49.47 128.69
C TYR A 64 2.07 50.67 129.29
N LEU A 65 1.28 51.42 128.50
CA LEU A 65 0.41 52.51 129.01
C LEU A 65 -0.82 52.02 129.78
N LYS A 66 -1.13 50.73 129.76
CA LYS A 66 -2.20 50.12 130.57
C LYS A 66 -1.73 49.66 131.95
N ASP A 67 -0.42 49.67 132.21
CA ASP A 67 0.16 49.15 133.44
C ASP A 67 0.38 50.29 134.47
N PRO A 68 -0.36 50.36 135.60
CA PRO A 68 -0.37 51.51 136.51
C PRO A 68 0.98 51.76 137.20
N ALA A 69 1.87 50.76 137.25
CA ALA A 69 3.21 50.88 137.82
C ALA A 69 4.17 51.74 136.97
N VAL A 70 3.96 51.79 135.66
CA VAL A 70 4.81 52.52 134.72
C VAL A 70 4.44 54.01 134.69
N ILE A 71 3.15 54.32 134.83
CA ILE A 71 2.63 55.70 134.93
C ILE A 71 3.22 56.40 136.17
N ASN A 72 3.27 55.72 137.31
CA ASN A 72 3.82 56.27 138.56
C ASN A 72 5.36 56.49 138.51
N ALA A 73 6.06 55.74 137.67
CA ALA A 73 7.51 55.90 137.46
C ALA A 73 7.84 57.09 136.53
N ILE A 74 6.87 57.57 135.74
CA ILE A 74 6.99 58.76 134.90
C ILE A 74 6.66 60.04 135.70
N ASP A 75 5.83 59.93 136.74
CA ASP A 75 5.27 61.06 137.52
C ASP A 75 6.07 61.45 138.78
N SER A 76 7.25 60.85 139.02
CA SER A 76 8.08 61.14 140.21
C SER A 76 9.17 62.20 139.94
N PRO A 77 9.27 63.29 140.74
CA PRO A 77 10.22 64.38 140.50
C PRO A 77 11.65 64.05 140.98
N GLU A 78 12.63 64.54 140.22
CA GLU A 78 14.07 64.39 140.45
C GLU A 78 14.54 65.08 141.75
N ALA A 79 15.31 64.35 142.58
CA ALA A 79 16.09 64.91 143.69
C ALA A 79 17.60 64.89 143.37
N LYS A 80 18.25 66.04 143.62
CA LYS A 80 19.66 66.38 143.30
C LYS A 80 20.66 65.95 144.39
N GLY A 81 21.90 65.71 143.95
CA GLY A 81 23.17 65.84 144.72
C GLY A 81 23.64 64.57 145.46
N SER A 82 24.92 64.26 145.64
CA SER A 82 26.21 64.93 145.36
C SER A 82 27.37 63.89 145.44
N HIS A 83 28.60 64.36 145.22
CA HIS A 83 29.85 63.67 144.83
C HIS A 83 30.49 62.67 145.82
N SER A 84 31.28 61.69 145.30
CA SER A 84 32.75 61.63 145.45
C SER A 84 33.36 60.28 144.99
N ARG A 85 34.66 60.36 144.65
CA ARG A 85 35.62 59.39 144.10
C ARG A 85 35.69 58.02 144.79
N SER A 86 35.99 56.97 144.02
CA SER A 86 37.07 56.01 144.34
C SER A 86 37.37 55.06 143.16
N GLN A 87 38.58 54.49 143.21
CA GLN A 87 39.26 53.72 142.17
C GLN A 87 38.68 52.30 141.96
N ARG A 88 38.99 51.78 140.75
CA ARG A 88 39.24 50.38 140.32
C ARG A 88 38.87 49.26 141.32
N HIS A 89 38.12 48.26 140.85
CA HIS A 89 38.62 46.93 140.44
C HIS A 89 37.44 46.02 140.01
N SER A 90 37.80 44.98 139.28
CA SER A 90 36.98 44.01 138.57
C SER A 90 36.08 43.11 139.43
N SER A 91 35.10 42.53 138.73
CA SER A 91 34.43 41.23 138.95
C SER A 91 33.03 41.22 139.59
N SER A 92 32.13 40.67 138.78
CA SER A 92 30.95 39.85 139.10
C SER A 92 30.17 40.17 140.38
N SER A 93 29.00 40.78 140.22
CA SER A 93 27.84 40.47 141.05
C SER A 93 26.57 40.95 140.37
N THR A 94 25.68 40.00 140.11
CA THR A 94 24.28 40.17 139.73
C THR A 94 23.58 41.09 140.73
N ARG A 95 23.17 42.28 140.27
CA ARG A 95 22.23 43.11 141.00
C ARG A 95 21.27 43.76 140.03
N SER A 96 20.04 43.25 140.08
CA SER A 96 18.83 43.83 139.51
C SER A 96 18.72 45.30 139.92
N ARG A 97 19.08 46.20 139.02
CA ARG A 97 18.81 47.63 139.15
C ARG A 97 17.50 47.91 138.42
N ALA A 98 16.50 48.35 139.18
CA ALA A 98 15.22 48.80 138.65
C ALA A 98 15.44 49.87 137.55
N PRO A 99 14.65 49.83 136.46
CA PRO A 99 14.87 50.68 135.31
C PRO A 99 14.46 52.13 135.62
N ARG A 100 15.27 53.08 135.15
CA ARG A 100 14.91 54.50 135.09
C ARG A 100 13.93 54.70 133.92
N SER A 101 12.95 55.58 134.09
CA SER A 101 11.85 55.85 133.14
C SER A 101 12.29 56.11 131.68
N SER A 102 13.46 56.72 131.45
CA SER A 102 14.03 56.92 130.10
C SER A 102 14.48 55.63 129.40
N SER A 103 14.85 54.59 130.16
CA SER A 103 15.25 53.29 129.63
C SER A 103 14.05 52.44 129.20
N ILE A 104 12.87 52.68 129.80
CA ILE A 104 11.64 51.94 129.48
C ILE A 104 11.07 52.46 128.16
N LEU A 105 11.02 53.77 127.95
CA LEU A 105 10.61 54.37 126.68
C LEU A 105 11.55 53.96 125.53
N GLY A 106 12.87 53.89 125.77
CA GLY A 106 13.83 53.40 124.78
C GLY A 106 13.63 51.92 124.43
N LEU A 107 13.25 51.07 125.39
CA LEU A 107 12.90 49.67 125.14
C LEU A 107 11.60 49.53 124.34
N VAL A 108 10.58 50.32 124.68
CA VAL A 108 9.29 50.31 123.97
C VAL A 108 9.44 50.82 122.54
N LEU A 109 10.18 51.91 122.33
CA LEU A 109 10.48 52.42 120.98
C LEU A 109 11.32 51.42 120.18
N ALA A 110 12.31 50.77 120.80
CA ALA A 110 13.08 49.72 120.14
C ALA A 110 12.20 48.50 119.79
N GLU A 111 11.19 48.18 120.58
CA GLU A 111 10.25 47.09 120.31
C GLU A 111 9.26 47.46 119.18
N GLU A 112 8.73 48.69 119.17
CA GLU A 112 7.94 49.24 118.05
C GLU A 112 8.76 49.30 116.75
N GLU A 113 10.03 49.73 116.80
CA GLU A 113 10.93 49.73 115.65
C GLU A 113 11.18 48.31 115.13
N LYS A 114 11.39 47.33 116.01
CA LYS A 114 11.49 45.92 115.61
C LYS A 114 10.20 45.41 114.96
N GLN A 115 9.03 45.77 115.49
CA GLN A 115 7.75 45.40 114.88
C GLN A 115 7.56 46.05 113.51
N ALA A 116 7.88 47.33 113.36
CA ALA A 116 7.86 48.03 112.07
C ALA A 116 8.84 47.40 111.07
N HIS A 117 10.04 47.04 111.51
CA HIS A 117 11.02 46.33 110.68
C HIS A 117 10.56 44.91 110.29
N LYS A 118 9.89 44.18 111.21
CA LYS A 118 9.30 42.87 110.94
C LYS A 118 8.15 42.98 109.94
N LEU A 119 7.30 43.99 110.05
CA LEU A 119 6.21 44.24 109.11
C LEU A 119 6.75 44.64 107.72
N LYS A 120 7.80 45.47 107.69
CA LYS A 120 8.50 45.85 106.47
C LYS A 120 9.19 44.65 105.79
N SER A 121 9.82 43.75 106.56
CA SER A 121 10.44 42.54 106.00
C SER A 121 9.39 41.55 105.49
N LEU A 122 8.26 41.40 106.18
CA LEU A 122 7.12 40.62 105.72
C LEU A 122 6.55 41.17 104.41
N LEU A 123 6.27 42.48 104.34
CA LEU A 123 5.77 43.12 103.12
C LEU A 123 6.73 42.97 101.94
N ARG A 124 8.03 43.11 102.18
CA ARG A 124 9.05 42.88 101.16
C ARG A 124 9.05 41.42 100.69
N SER A 125 9.00 40.47 101.62
CA SER A 125 8.95 39.04 101.30
C SER A 125 7.67 38.63 100.54
N THR A 126 6.53 39.28 100.83
CA THR A 126 5.28 39.09 100.09
C THR A 126 5.34 39.73 98.70
N GLY A 127 5.99 40.88 98.57
CA GLY A 127 6.27 41.50 97.27
C GLY A 127 7.15 40.60 96.41
N ASP A 128 8.26 40.12 96.96
CA ASP A 128 9.17 39.18 96.27
C ASP A 128 8.48 37.84 95.92
N ARG A 129 7.49 37.41 96.71
CA ARG A 129 6.67 36.22 96.41
C ARG A 129 5.68 36.49 95.30
N LEU A 130 4.96 37.61 95.35
CA LEU A 130 4.04 38.03 94.29
C LEU A 130 4.79 38.18 92.96
N ASP A 131 5.97 38.79 92.97
CA ASP A 131 6.81 38.94 91.78
C ASP A 131 7.23 37.59 91.20
N ARG A 132 7.54 36.61 92.06
CA ARG A 132 7.84 35.24 91.62
C ARG A 132 6.62 34.57 90.99
N GLU A 133 5.45 34.69 91.61
CA GLU A 133 4.22 34.13 91.05
C GLU A 133 3.83 34.83 89.73
N MET A 134 3.94 36.16 89.65
CA MET A 134 3.70 36.91 88.42
C MET A 134 4.66 36.48 87.30
N ARG A 135 5.95 36.26 87.59
CA ARG A 135 6.91 35.74 86.60
C ARG A 135 6.54 34.34 86.14
N ARG A 136 6.11 33.45 87.03
CA ARG A 136 5.64 32.10 86.65
C ARG A 136 4.38 32.16 85.80
N ALA A 137 3.40 32.98 86.18
CA ALA A 137 2.18 33.19 85.42
C ALA A 137 2.49 33.73 84.02
N ASN A 138 3.34 34.76 83.91
CA ASN A 138 3.77 35.31 82.62
C ASN A 138 4.50 34.28 81.75
N GLN A 139 5.33 33.42 82.35
CA GLN A 139 5.96 32.33 81.60
C GLN A 139 4.94 31.29 81.12
N ALA A 140 3.93 30.97 81.93
CA ALA A 140 2.86 30.05 81.55
C ALA A 140 2.01 30.62 80.41
N VAL A 141 1.61 31.90 80.51
CA VAL A 141 0.89 32.63 79.46
C VAL A 141 1.69 32.64 78.16
N SER A 142 2.98 33.01 78.24
CA SER A 142 3.85 33.01 77.06
C SER A 142 4.03 31.61 76.44
N ARG A 143 3.97 30.54 77.24
CA ARG A 143 3.98 29.16 76.69
C ARG A 143 2.64 28.84 75.99
N ALA A 144 1.52 29.25 76.57
CA ALA A 144 0.19 29.07 75.98
C ALA A 144 0.06 29.85 74.65
N GLU A 145 0.45 31.12 74.61
CA GLU A 145 0.44 31.95 73.38
C GLU A 145 1.27 31.34 72.25
N ARG A 146 2.44 30.76 72.57
CA ARG A 146 3.26 30.05 71.57
C ARG A 146 2.57 28.76 71.08
N ALA A 147 1.87 28.05 71.95
CA ALA A 147 1.11 26.87 71.57
C ALA A 147 -0.08 27.24 70.68
N GLU A 148 -0.83 28.28 71.04
CA GLU A 148 -1.96 28.81 70.25
C GLU A 148 -1.49 29.29 68.88
N SER A 149 -0.38 30.04 68.82
CA SER A 149 0.20 30.49 67.55
C SER A 149 0.56 29.32 66.64
N ARG A 150 1.13 28.24 67.21
CA ARG A 150 1.42 27.01 66.45
C ARG A 150 0.16 26.31 65.98
N VAL A 151 -0.90 26.26 66.79
CA VAL A 151 -2.18 25.67 66.40
C VAL A 151 -2.80 26.46 65.25
N HIS A 152 -2.78 27.79 65.31
CA HIS A 152 -3.26 28.64 64.21
C HIS A 152 -2.44 28.45 62.94
N GLU A 153 -1.11 28.37 63.04
CA GLU A 153 -0.24 28.10 61.90
C GLU A 153 -0.55 26.74 61.26
N LEU A 154 -0.71 25.69 62.07
CA LEU A 154 -1.07 24.37 61.58
C LEU A 154 -2.48 24.36 60.97
N SER A 155 -3.45 25.04 61.59
CA SER A 155 -4.80 25.17 61.05
C SER A 155 -4.81 25.88 59.69
N ALA A 156 -4.00 26.92 59.52
CA ALA A 156 -3.86 27.61 58.24
C ALA A 156 -3.22 26.69 57.18
N ARG A 157 -2.19 25.92 57.55
CA ARG A 157 -1.58 24.92 56.66
C ARG A 157 -2.57 23.83 56.25
N VAL A 158 -3.40 23.35 57.16
CA VAL A 158 -4.45 22.36 56.87
C VAL A 158 -5.50 22.94 55.94
N SER A 159 -6.01 24.15 56.20
CA SER A 159 -6.97 24.84 55.32
C SER A 159 -6.42 25.05 53.89
N ASN A 160 -5.13 25.40 53.77
CA ASN A 160 -4.46 25.49 52.47
C ASN A 160 -4.31 24.12 51.78
N ALA A 161 -4.03 23.06 52.55
CA ALA A 161 -3.97 21.69 52.04
C ALA A 161 -5.36 21.19 51.59
N GLU A 162 -6.43 21.54 52.30
CA GLU A 162 -7.81 21.19 51.96
C GLU A 162 -8.28 21.90 50.69
N SER A 163 -8.00 23.21 50.56
CA SER A 163 -8.35 23.96 49.35
C SER A 163 -7.59 23.47 48.12
N SER A 164 -6.29 23.15 48.26
CA SER A 164 -5.52 22.55 47.16
C SER A 164 -6.01 21.15 46.80
N LYS A 165 -6.35 20.31 47.79
CA LYS A 165 -6.99 19.00 47.55
C LYS A 165 -8.29 19.15 46.77
N TYR A 166 -9.14 20.09 47.16
CA TYR A 166 -10.41 20.33 46.47
C TYR A 166 -10.21 20.72 45.00
N VAL A 167 -9.22 21.56 44.69
CA VAL A 167 -8.88 21.92 43.31
C VAL A 167 -8.46 20.69 42.50
N VAL A 168 -7.57 19.86 43.05
CA VAL A 168 -7.11 18.63 42.39
C VAL A 168 -8.25 17.63 42.20
N GLU A 169 -9.15 17.50 43.17
CA GLU A 169 -10.34 16.64 43.07
C GLU A 169 -11.28 17.10 41.94
N LEU A 170 -11.47 18.41 41.79
CA LEU A 170 -12.27 18.97 40.70
C LEU A 170 -11.62 18.73 39.34
N GLU A 171 -10.31 18.90 39.23
CA GLU A 171 -9.55 18.60 38.00
C GLU A 171 -9.60 17.12 37.66
N ALA A 172 -9.46 16.23 38.65
CA ALA A 172 -9.61 14.79 38.46
C ALA A 172 -11.04 14.43 38.01
N ALA A 173 -12.07 15.09 38.52
CA ALA A 173 -13.45 14.90 38.08
C ALA A 173 -13.64 15.33 36.61
N ARG A 174 -13.09 16.49 36.21
CA ARG A 174 -13.11 16.96 34.82
C ARG A 174 -12.41 15.98 33.88
N ALA A 175 -11.21 15.52 34.24
CA ALA A 175 -10.47 14.54 33.45
C ALA A 175 -11.25 13.21 33.32
N ARG A 176 -11.94 12.77 34.37
CA ARG A 176 -12.82 11.58 34.29
C ARG A 176 -13.98 11.77 33.33
N GLU A 177 -14.57 12.96 33.28
CA GLU A 177 -15.63 13.27 32.31
C GLU A 177 -15.10 13.30 30.87
N GLU A 178 -13.93 13.88 30.64
CA GLU A 178 -13.26 13.87 29.33
C GLU A 178 -12.96 12.44 28.87
N ILE A 179 -12.44 11.59 29.75
CA ILE A 179 -12.23 10.17 29.48
C ILE A 179 -13.54 9.49 29.10
N LYS A 180 -14.66 9.77 29.79
CA LYS A 180 -15.98 9.22 29.44
C LYS A 180 -16.44 9.68 28.06
N ARG A 181 -16.24 10.96 27.70
CA ARG A 181 -16.57 11.49 26.37
C ARG A 181 -15.76 10.78 25.28
N TYR A 182 -14.45 10.63 25.48
CA TYR A 182 -13.60 9.91 24.52
C TYR A 182 -13.96 8.43 24.41
N LYS A 183 -14.33 7.77 25.51
CA LYS A 183 -14.82 6.38 25.47
C LYS A 183 -16.07 6.23 24.60
N ILE A 184 -17.06 7.12 24.77
CA ILE A 184 -18.28 7.10 23.95
C ILE A 184 -17.96 7.35 22.47
N GLN A 185 -17.01 8.25 22.18
CA GLN A 185 -16.54 8.48 20.80
C GLN A 185 -15.88 7.22 20.22
N ILE A 186 -15.00 6.57 20.98
CA ILE A 186 -14.35 5.32 20.56
C ILE A 186 -15.41 4.25 20.27
N GLU A 187 -16.36 4.03 21.18
CA GLU A 187 -17.45 3.06 20.96
C GLU A 187 -18.29 3.38 19.73
N SER A 188 -18.49 4.67 19.42
CA SER A 188 -19.19 5.07 18.19
C SER A 188 -18.40 4.74 16.94
N LEU A 189 -17.10 5.03 16.94
CA LEU A 189 -16.20 4.72 15.83
C LEU A 189 -16.04 3.20 15.65
N GLU A 190 -15.96 2.43 16.72
CA GLU A 190 -15.92 0.97 16.66
C GLU A 190 -17.19 0.38 16.03
N ARG A 191 -18.36 0.94 16.35
CA ARG A 191 -19.62 0.55 15.72
C ARG A 191 -19.61 0.88 14.22
N ASP A 192 -19.08 2.03 13.82
CA ASP A 192 -18.99 2.41 12.42
C ASP A 192 -17.97 1.57 11.66
N VAL A 193 -16.82 1.25 12.26
CA VAL A 193 -15.85 0.30 11.68
C VAL A 193 -16.49 -1.06 11.43
N LYS A 194 -17.26 -1.58 12.39
CA LYS A 194 -17.97 -2.87 12.21
C LYS A 194 -19.00 -2.82 11.08
N ARG A 195 -19.74 -1.72 10.94
CA ARG A 195 -20.68 -1.50 9.82
C ARG A 195 -19.95 -1.47 8.49
N LEU A 196 -18.90 -0.67 8.39
CA LEU A 196 -18.10 -0.55 7.18
C LEU A 196 -17.42 -1.87 6.80
N GLN A 197 -16.97 -2.66 7.77
CA GLN A 197 -16.46 -4.01 7.54
C GLN A 197 -17.54 -4.91 6.92
N ALA A 198 -18.77 -4.87 7.44
CA ALA A 198 -19.88 -5.62 6.86
C ALA A 198 -20.17 -5.16 5.42
N ASP A 199 -20.18 -3.85 5.18
CA ASP A 199 -20.40 -3.28 3.83
C ASP A 199 -19.29 -3.70 2.86
N VAL A 200 -18.03 -3.70 3.28
CA VAL A 200 -16.90 -4.20 2.47
C VAL A 200 -17.09 -5.66 2.12
N THR A 201 -17.43 -6.52 3.09
CA THR A 201 -17.67 -7.95 2.80
C THR A 201 -18.85 -8.18 1.85
N LEU A 202 -19.88 -7.32 1.91
CA LEU A 202 -21.00 -7.37 0.98
C LEU A 202 -20.57 -6.95 -0.43
N LEU A 203 -19.84 -5.84 -0.55
CA LEU A 203 -19.32 -5.35 -1.83
C LEU A 203 -18.34 -6.33 -2.47
N GLU A 204 -17.51 -7.02 -1.68
CA GLU A 204 -16.63 -8.08 -2.18
C GLU A 204 -17.40 -9.25 -2.77
N LYS A 205 -18.51 -9.68 -2.12
CA LYS A 205 -19.39 -10.71 -2.67
C LYS A 205 -20.02 -10.27 -4.00
N GLN A 206 -20.56 -9.05 -4.04
CA GLN A 206 -21.12 -8.49 -5.28
C GLN A 206 -20.08 -8.39 -6.39
N ARG A 207 -18.84 -7.99 -6.08
CA ARG A 207 -17.73 -7.96 -7.03
C ARG A 207 -17.43 -9.37 -7.56
N ASN A 208 -17.31 -10.36 -6.67
CA ASN A 208 -17.05 -11.75 -7.07
C ASN A 208 -18.17 -12.30 -7.97
N GLU A 209 -19.43 -12.05 -7.64
CA GLU A 209 -20.58 -12.44 -8.47
C GLU A 209 -20.53 -11.79 -9.86
N ALA A 210 -20.19 -10.49 -9.91
CA ALA A 210 -20.02 -9.78 -11.18
C ALA A 210 -18.82 -10.32 -11.99
N ASP A 211 -17.70 -10.61 -11.33
CA ASP A 211 -16.50 -11.19 -11.95
C ASP A 211 -16.79 -12.59 -12.52
N GLU A 212 -17.54 -13.41 -11.80
CA GLU A 212 -17.99 -14.71 -12.28
C GLU A 212 -18.94 -14.59 -13.47
N CYS A 213 -19.90 -13.65 -13.43
CA CYS A 213 -20.77 -13.39 -14.58
C CYS A 213 -19.96 -12.97 -15.81
N ALA A 214 -18.98 -12.08 -15.62
CA ALA A 214 -18.09 -11.64 -16.68
C ALA A 214 -17.21 -12.78 -17.21
N ALA A 215 -16.70 -13.66 -16.32
CA ALA A 215 -15.94 -14.84 -16.71
C ALA A 215 -16.80 -15.79 -17.56
N ARG A 216 -18.02 -16.10 -17.13
CA ARG A 216 -18.98 -16.92 -17.89
C ARG A 216 -19.26 -16.32 -19.27
N ALA A 217 -19.47 -15.00 -19.36
CA ALA A 217 -19.70 -14.32 -20.62
C ALA A 217 -18.47 -14.36 -21.56
N ARG A 218 -17.25 -14.24 -21.01
CA ARG A 218 -16.01 -14.39 -21.79
C ARG A 218 -15.84 -15.83 -22.29
N ASP A 219 -16.19 -16.81 -21.49
CA ASP A 219 -16.10 -18.23 -21.86
C ASP A 219 -17.06 -18.57 -22.99
N THR A 220 -18.31 -18.09 -22.94
CA THR A 220 -19.28 -18.28 -24.02
C THR A 220 -18.83 -17.56 -25.30
N ALA A 221 -18.36 -16.31 -25.19
CA ALA A 221 -17.81 -15.59 -26.33
C ALA A 221 -16.63 -16.33 -26.98
N ARG A 222 -15.70 -16.88 -26.18
CA ARG A 222 -14.59 -17.70 -26.69
C ARG A 222 -15.08 -18.96 -27.41
N LYS A 223 -16.08 -19.65 -26.85
CA LYS A 223 -16.68 -20.83 -27.51
C LYS A 223 -17.27 -20.45 -28.88
N PHE A 224 -18.06 -19.39 -28.96
CA PHE A 224 -18.62 -18.92 -30.22
C PHE A 224 -17.54 -18.48 -31.22
N GLN A 225 -16.48 -17.81 -30.78
CA GLN A 225 -15.35 -17.46 -31.65
C GLN A 225 -14.64 -18.71 -32.19
N MET A 226 -14.42 -19.72 -31.35
CA MET A 226 -13.83 -21.00 -31.78
C MET A 226 -14.74 -21.72 -32.79
N GLU A 227 -16.05 -21.75 -32.54
CA GLU A 227 -17.02 -22.32 -33.46
C GLU A 227 -17.06 -21.58 -34.81
N LEU A 228 -17.07 -20.25 -34.78
CA LEU A 228 -17.01 -19.42 -35.99
C LEU A 228 -15.74 -19.72 -36.79
N ARG A 229 -14.58 -19.79 -36.11
CA ARG A 229 -13.30 -20.13 -36.75
C ARG A 229 -13.34 -21.54 -37.34
N ASN A 230 -13.91 -22.51 -36.64
CA ASN A 230 -14.05 -23.88 -37.12
C ASN A 230 -14.98 -23.98 -38.33
N LEU A 231 -16.08 -23.23 -38.34
CA LEU A 231 -16.97 -23.14 -39.50
C LEU A 231 -16.24 -22.51 -40.69
N GLN A 232 -15.57 -21.38 -40.50
CA GLN A 232 -14.76 -20.74 -41.55
C GLN A 232 -13.70 -21.69 -42.11
N ALA A 233 -12.95 -22.37 -41.24
CA ALA A 233 -11.96 -23.37 -41.66
C ALA A 233 -12.58 -24.54 -42.44
N ARG A 234 -13.77 -25.01 -42.04
CA ARG A 234 -14.52 -26.04 -42.79
C ARG A 234 -15.00 -25.54 -44.15
N HIS A 235 -15.47 -24.29 -44.24
CA HIS A 235 -15.89 -23.69 -45.50
C HIS A 235 -14.71 -23.57 -46.46
N VAL A 236 -13.61 -22.96 -46.02
CA VAL A 236 -12.38 -22.85 -46.82
C VAL A 236 -11.84 -24.23 -47.19
N GLY A 237 -11.77 -25.18 -46.26
CA GLY A 237 -11.32 -26.53 -46.53
C GLY A 237 -12.19 -27.29 -47.55
N ARG A 238 -13.52 -27.09 -47.55
CA ARG A 238 -14.41 -27.65 -48.58
C ARG A 238 -14.20 -27.00 -49.94
N GLU A 239 -14.11 -25.68 -49.99
CA GLU A 239 -13.91 -24.92 -51.23
C GLU A 239 -12.55 -25.25 -51.87
N GLU A 240 -11.48 -25.26 -51.07
CA GLU A 240 -10.15 -25.65 -51.52
C GLU A 240 -10.09 -27.12 -51.92
N GLY A 241 -10.74 -28.02 -51.17
CA GLY A 241 -10.85 -29.43 -51.51
C GLY A 241 -11.57 -29.66 -52.84
N LEU A 242 -12.69 -28.97 -53.08
CA LEU A 242 -13.40 -29.01 -54.36
C LEU A 242 -12.56 -28.41 -55.49
N ARG A 243 -11.92 -27.25 -55.25
CA ARG A 243 -11.08 -26.59 -56.25
C ARG A 243 -9.89 -27.46 -56.65
N TYR A 244 -9.20 -28.05 -55.68
CA TYR A 244 -8.09 -28.96 -55.93
C TYR A 244 -8.57 -30.25 -56.61
N GLY A 245 -9.69 -30.82 -56.17
CA GLY A 245 -10.33 -31.98 -56.78
C GLY A 245 -10.67 -31.74 -58.24
N MET A 246 -11.39 -30.65 -58.56
CA MET A 246 -11.75 -30.26 -59.92
C MET A 246 -10.51 -29.99 -60.78
N HIS A 247 -9.54 -29.24 -60.26
CA HIS A 247 -8.31 -28.96 -60.98
C HIS A 247 -7.53 -30.22 -61.31
N LYS A 248 -7.41 -31.15 -60.36
CA LYS A 248 -6.79 -32.44 -60.59
C LYS A 248 -7.58 -33.27 -61.61
N TRP A 249 -8.92 -33.32 -61.48
CA TRP A 249 -9.79 -34.06 -62.39
C TRP A 249 -9.70 -33.54 -63.83
N PHE A 250 -9.75 -32.22 -64.03
CA PHE A 250 -9.58 -31.61 -65.36
C PHE A 250 -8.17 -31.81 -65.92
N LYS A 251 -7.12 -31.65 -65.10
CA LYS A 251 -5.74 -31.87 -65.56
C LYS A 251 -5.50 -33.32 -65.94
N THR A 252 -5.78 -34.24 -65.01
CA THR A 252 -5.57 -35.68 -65.23
C THR A 252 -6.49 -36.19 -66.33
N GLY A 253 -7.79 -35.86 -66.30
CA GLY A 253 -8.74 -36.27 -67.33
C GLY A 253 -8.45 -35.67 -68.71
N ARG A 254 -7.89 -34.46 -68.80
CA ARG A 254 -7.43 -33.90 -70.09
C ARG A 254 -6.16 -34.58 -70.58
N ILE A 255 -5.16 -34.77 -69.71
CA ILE A 255 -3.91 -35.42 -70.11
C ILE A 255 -4.17 -36.87 -70.52
N GLU A 256 -4.87 -37.63 -69.68
CA GLU A 256 -5.19 -39.03 -69.98
C GLU A 256 -6.22 -39.13 -71.11
N GLY A 257 -7.38 -38.48 -71.00
CA GLY A 257 -8.45 -38.66 -71.98
C GLY A 257 -8.15 -38.02 -73.35
N PHE A 258 -7.68 -36.78 -73.36
CA PHE A 258 -7.44 -36.05 -74.61
C PHE A 258 -6.02 -36.24 -75.11
N ASP A 259 -4.98 -36.01 -74.30
CA ASP A 259 -3.61 -36.05 -74.83
C ASP A 259 -3.18 -37.49 -75.17
N THR A 260 -3.45 -38.49 -74.31
CA THR A 260 -3.10 -39.89 -74.65
C THR A 260 -4.05 -40.48 -75.69
N GLY A 261 -5.36 -40.27 -75.57
CA GLY A 261 -6.32 -40.74 -76.57
C GLY A 261 -6.12 -40.11 -77.95
N HIS A 262 -5.74 -38.83 -78.02
CA HIS A 262 -5.41 -38.17 -79.28
C HIS A 262 -4.06 -38.62 -79.83
N ALA A 263 -3.03 -38.76 -78.98
CA ALA A 263 -1.73 -39.28 -79.39
C ALA A 263 -1.87 -40.71 -79.97
N ASP A 264 -2.49 -41.62 -79.21
CA ASP A 264 -2.69 -43.01 -79.63
C ASP A 264 -3.57 -43.09 -80.89
N GLY A 265 -4.69 -42.37 -80.92
CA GLY A 265 -5.60 -42.37 -82.08
C GLY A 265 -4.98 -41.73 -83.33
N TYR A 266 -4.19 -40.67 -83.18
CA TYR A 266 -3.48 -40.02 -84.28
C TYR A 266 -2.31 -40.88 -84.76
N GLU A 267 -1.56 -41.51 -83.85
CA GLU A 267 -0.40 -42.34 -84.18
C GLU A 267 -0.85 -43.65 -84.85
N SER A 268 -1.87 -44.35 -84.33
CA SER A 268 -2.45 -45.52 -85.00
C SER A 268 -3.11 -45.14 -86.31
N GLY A 269 -3.96 -44.10 -86.34
CA GLY A 269 -4.65 -43.70 -87.56
C GLY A 269 -3.71 -43.21 -88.66
N ARG A 270 -2.60 -42.56 -88.30
CA ARG A 270 -1.56 -42.16 -89.24
C ARG A 270 -0.74 -43.35 -89.69
N ASN A 271 -0.27 -44.22 -88.80
CA ASN A 271 0.54 -45.36 -89.20
C ASN A 271 -0.28 -46.33 -90.07
N GLU A 272 -1.45 -46.76 -89.62
CA GLU A 272 -2.31 -47.66 -90.38
C GLU A 272 -2.77 -47.02 -91.70
N GLY A 273 -3.31 -45.79 -91.65
CA GLY A 273 -3.81 -45.12 -92.85
C GLY A 273 -2.73 -44.74 -93.86
N TYR A 274 -1.54 -44.33 -93.39
CA TYR A 274 -0.42 -43.98 -94.27
C TYR A 274 0.30 -45.22 -94.80
N ASP A 275 0.54 -46.22 -93.96
CA ASP A 275 1.25 -47.43 -94.36
C ASP A 275 0.39 -48.27 -95.30
N GLU A 276 -0.89 -48.51 -94.96
CA GLU A 276 -1.81 -49.25 -95.84
C GLU A 276 -2.09 -48.49 -97.13
N GLY A 277 -2.36 -47.17 -97.04
CA GLY A 277 -2.62 -46.34 -98.21
C GLY A 277 -1.43 -46.25 -99.15
N ARG A 278 -0.20 -46.20 -98.60
CA ARG A 278 1.03 -46.20 -99.40
C ARG A 278 1.30 -47.57 -99.99
N GLU A 279 1.13 -48.65 -99.23
CA GLU A 279 1.40 -50.01 -99.70
C GLU A 279 0.41 -50.44 -100.79
N GLN A 280 -0.89 -50.21 -100.59
CA GLN A 280 -1.92 -50.48 -101.58
C GLN A 280 -1.80 -49.55 -102.79
N GLY A 281 -1.69 -48.24 -102.57
CA GLY A 281 -1.57 -47.27 -103.67
C GLY A 281 -0.32 -47.48 -104.52
N PHE A 282 0.82 -47.85 -103.89
CA PHE A 282 2.04 -48.19 -104.62
C PHE A 282 1.90 -49.52 -105.38
N SER A 283 1.32 -50.55 -104.75
CA SER A 283 1.13 -51.86 -105.39
C SER A 283 0.16 -51.80 -106.57
N GLU A 284 -1.01 -51.17 -106.41
CA GLU A 284 -2.01 -51.01 -107.47
C GLU A 284 -1.51 -50.09 -108.58
N GLY A 285 -0.87 -48.96 -108.23
CA GLY A 285 -0.29 -48.05 -109.20
C GLY A 285 0.81 -48.70 -110.05
N GLN A 286 1.67 -49.51 -109.42
CA GLN A 286 2.70 -50.27 -110.13
C GLN A 286 2.08 -51.35 -111.02
N GLU A 287 1.07 -52.08 -110.54
CA GLU A 287 0.46 -53.18 -111.30
C GLU A 287 -0.33 -52.67 -112.52
N ILE A 288 -1.13 -51.61 -112.35
CA ILE A 288 -1.89 -51.00 -113.44
C ILE A 288 -0.94 -50.32 -114.44
N GLY A 289 0.03 -49.55 -113.95
CA GLY A 289 1.02 -48.87 -114.80
C GLY A 289 1.80 -49.86 -115.67
N LEU A 290 2.25 -50.98 -115.09
CA LEU A 290 2.97 -52.03 -115.82
C LEU A 290 2.07 -52.74 -116.84
N LYS A 291 0.82 -53.06 -116.47
CA LYS A 291 -0.15 -53.74 -117.37
C LYS A 291 -0.56 -52.86 -118.54
N GLN A 292 -0.87 -51.58 -118.29
CA GLN A 292 -1.25 -50.64 -119.34
C GLN A 292 -0.05 -50.30 -120.24
N GLY A 293 1.12 -50.02 -119.67
CA GLY A 293 2.34 -49.79 -120.44
C GLY A 293 2.69 -50.96 -121.37
N ARG A 294 2.54 -52.21 -120.89
CA ARG A 294 2.73 -53.42 -121.71
C ARG A 294 1.67 -53.64 -122.78
N LYS A 295 0.45 -53.13 -122.61
CA LYS A 295 -0.64 -53.26 -123.60
C LYS A 295 -0.48 -52.23 -124.70
N ILE A 296 -0.33 -50.96 -124.34
CA ILE A 296 -0.17 -49.85 -125.28
C ILE A 296 1.10 -50.04 -126.10
N GLY A 297 2.25 -50.33 -125.45
CA GLY A 297 3.50 -50.56 -126.18
C GLY A 297 3.47 -51.78 -127.11
N ARG A 298 2.60 -52.77 -126.88
CA ARG A 298 2.39 -53.88 -127.82
C ARG A 298 1.45 -53.53 -128.96
N GLN A 299 0.37 -52.78 -128.69
CA GLN A 299 -0.56 -52.34 -129.72
C GLN A 299 0.12 -51.37 -130.68
N GLU A 300 0.79 -50.34 -130.18
CA GLU A 300 1.50 -49.37 -131.03
C GLU A 300 2.61 -50.03 -131.86
N GLY A 301 3.35 -50.97 -131.26
CA GLY A 301 4.38 -51.73 -132.00
C GLY A 301 3.82 -52.66 -133.09
N LEU A 302 2.60 -53.19 -132.90
CA LEU A 302 1.90 -53.97 -133.93
C LEU A 302 1.33 -53.05 -135.01
N ASP A 303 0.61 -52.01 -134.65
CA ASP A 303 -0.06 -51.10 -135.59
C ASP A 303 0.93 -50.39 -136.50
N GLN A 304 2.09 -49.94 -135.96
CA GLN A 304 3.17 -49.38 -136.77
C GLN A 304 3.74 -50.42 -137.77
N GLY A 305 3.87 -51.69 -137.36
CA GLY A 305 4.28 -52.77 -138.26
C GLY A 305 3.25 -53.08 -139.36
N TRP A 306 1.95 -52.99 -139.06
CA TRP A 306 0.85 -53.22 -140.01
C TRP A 306 0.68 -52.07 -141.02
N GLU A 307 0.88 -50.82 -140.61
CA GLU A 307 0.80 -49.67 -141.51
C GLU A 307 1.96 -49.63 -142.49
N GLN A 308 3.16 -50.01 -142.05
CA GLN A 308 4.34 -50.02 -142.89
C GLN A 308 4.23 -51.06 -144.02
N GLY A 309 3.71 -52.27 -143.72
CA GLY A 309 3.51 -53.33 -144.73
C GLY A 309 2.48 -52.99 -145.81
N ARG A 310 1.38 -52.31 -145.48
CA ARG A 310 0.36 -51.90 -146.48
C ARG A 310 0.81 -50.76 -147.39
N ARG A 311 1.71 -49.90 -146.91
CA ARG A 311 2.25 -48.81 -147.73
C ARG A 311 3.18 -49.36 -148.81
N GLU A 312 4.01 -50.33 -148.45
CA GLU A 312 4.93 -51.01 -149.38
C GLU A 312 4.17 -51.83 -150.45
N GLU A 313 3.06 -52.48 -150.10
CA GLU A 313 2.21 -53.19 -151.08
C GLU A 313 1.47 -52.25 -152.07
N ARG A 314 1.09 -51.04 -151.65
CA ARG A 314 0.41 -50.05 -152.52
C ARG A 314 1.33 -49.47 -153.58
N GLU A 315 2.59 -49.22 -153.26
CA GLU A 315 3.57 -48.69 -154.21
C GLU A 315 3.88 -49.71 -155.32
N HIS A 316 3.88 -51.01 -154.99
CA HIS A 316 4.15 -52.09 -155.93
C HIS A 316 3.00 -52.37 -156.91
N ALA A 317 1.75 -51.99 -156.57
CA ALA A 317 0.56 -52.18 -157.39
C ALA A 317 0.34 -51.06 -158.44
N LEU A 318 0.82 -49.84 -158.16
CA LEU A 318 0.73 -48.71 -159.09
C LEU A 318 1.75 -48.81 -160.23
N GLN A 319 2.92 -49.42 -159.98
CA GLN A 319 3.94 -49.63 -161.01
C GLN A 319 3.56 -50.69 -162.06
N ALA A 320 2.60 -51.58 -161.78
CA ALA A 320 2.15 -52.62 -162.70
C ALA A 320 0.94 -52.21 -163.58
N PHE A 321 0.32 -51.05 -163.29
CA PHE A 321 -0.85 -50.55 -164.01
C PHE A 321 -0.50 -49.59 -165.16
N ASP A 322 0.69 -48.98 -165.11
CA ASP A 322 1.17 -48.01 -166.12
C ASP A 322 1.80 -48.67 -167.36
N ASP A 323 2.17 -49.96 -167.31
CA ASP A 323 2.83 -50.69 -168.41
C ASP A 323 1.86 -51.25 -169.49
N PHE A 324 0.53 -51.05 -169.37
CA PHE A 324 -0.47 -51.68 -170.26
C PHE A 324 -1.21 -50.71 -171.22
N PHE A 325 -1.22 -49.40 -170.99
CA PHE A 325 -1.97 -48.44 -171.83
C PHE A 325 -1.13 -47.60 -172.82
N VAL A 326 0.16 -47.89 -172.98
CA VAL A 326 1.10 -47.09 -173.82
C VAL A 326 1.46 -47.78 -175.16
N ALA A 327 0.70 -48.79 -175.61
CA ALA A 327 0.99 -49.52 -176.86
C ALA A 327 0.14 -49.15 -178.09
N GLU A 328 -0.86 -48.26 -178.02
CA GLU A 328 -1.54 -47.82 -179.26
C GLU A 328 -2.16 -46.42 -179.19
N ILE A 329 -1.52 -45.53 -179.98
CA ILE A 329 -1.88 -44.17 -180.43
C ILE A 329 -1.24 -43.01 -179.64
N ASP A 330 0.00 -42.74 -180.06
CA ASP A 330 0.58 -41.40 -180.22
C ASP A 330 -0.21 -40.56 -181.25
N GLU A 331 -0.39 -39.26 -180.97
CA GLU A 331 0.04 -38.12 -181.82
C GLU A 331 -0.61 -36.80 -181.34
N ARG A 332 0.18 -35.90 -180.73
CA ARG A 332 0.39 -34.47 -181.10
C ARG A 332 1.02 -33.64 -179.96
N ASP A 333 2.31 -33.31 -180.12
CA ASP A 333 2.94 -31.97 -180.12
C ASP A 333 2.43 -30.88 -179.12
N GLN A 334 3.25 -30.09 -178.40
CA GLN A 334 4.58 -29.54 -178.75
C GLN A 334 5.23 -28.76 -177.55
N VAL A 335 6.58 -28.65 -177.57
CA VAL A 335 7.48 -27.56 -177.08
C VAL A 335 8.07 -27.66 -175.64
N LEU A 336 9.35 -28.10 -175.53
CA LEU A 336 10.61 -27.34 -175.22
C LEU A 336 10.72 -26.81 -173.76
N GLN A 337 11.80 -26.89 -172.99
CA GLN A 337 13.23 -27.19 -173.19
C GLN A 337 13.89 -27.33 -171.79
N ASP A 338 14.84 -28.27 -171.63
CA ASP A 338 16.27 -28.10 -171.26
C ASP A 338 16.66 -26.98 -170.26
N GLU A 339 17.62 -27.08 -169.33
CA GLU A 339 18.74 -28.01 -169.11
C GLU A 339 19.54 -27.56 -167.86
N LYS A 340 20.50 -28.41 -167.44
CA LYS A 340 21.81 -28.12 -166.80
C LYS A 340 21.93 -27.98 -165.27
N THR A 341 22.33 -29.11 -164.68
CA THR A 341 23.61 -29.38 -163.96
C THR A 341 24.34 -28.27 -163.19
N GLY A 342 24.81 -28.62 -161.98
CA GLY A 342 26.15 -28.22 -161.52
C GLY A 342 26.36 -28.01 -160.01
N ALA A 343 26.97 -29.01 -159.37
CA ALA A 343 28.08 -28.92 -158.38
C ALA A 343 28.05 -27.98 -157.15
N GLU A 344 28.24 -28.62 -156.00
CA GLU A 344 29.25 -28.32 -154.94
C GLU A 344 29.09 -27.19 -153.88
N MET A 345 29.43 -27.62 -152.65
CA MET A 345 30.21 -26.93 -151.58
C MET A 345 29.50 -26.18 -150.43
N VAL A 346 29.73 -26.73 -149.23
CA VAL A 346 30.22 -26.11 -147.96
C VAL A 346 29.49 -24.91 -147.36
N GLY A 347 29.20 -24.98 -146.05
CA GLY A 347 29.06 -23.78 -145.22
C GLY A 347 28.42 -23.98 -143.85
N LEU A 348 29.24 -23.93 -142.81
CA LEU A 348 28.88 -23.60 -141.42
C LEU A 348 28.54 -22.10 -141.29
N ASP A 349 27.64 -21.76 -140.36
CA ASP A 349 27.78 -20.75 -139.28
C ASP A 349 26.51 -19.92 -138.98
N ALA A 350 26.14 -19.96 -137.68
CA ALA A 350 25.83 -18.87 -136.75
C ALA A 350 24.76 -17.77 -137.02
N THR A 351 24.30 -17.23 -135.87
CA THR A 351 23.59 -15.96 -135.58
C THR A 351 22.04 -16.03 -135.57
N LEU A 352 21.39 -15.97 -134.39
CA LEU A 352 20.99 -14.80 -133.56
C LEU A 352 19.86 -13.97 -134.21
N ASP A 353 18.68 -13.91 -133.58
CA ASP A 353 18.19 -12.70 -132.87
C ASP A 353 16.71 -12.76 -132.41
N LEU A 354 16.47 -12.17 -131.23
CA LEU A 354 15.33 -11.30 -130.78
C LEU A 354 13.87 -11.75 -131.08
N GLY A 355 12.90 -11.79 -130.16
CA GLY A 355 12.55 -10.86 -129.08
C GLY A 355 11.08 -10.41 -129.25
N CYS A 356 10.40 -10.12 -128.13
CA CYS A 356 9.11 -9.41 -127.96
C CYS A 356 7.77 -10.17 -128.12
N PHE A 357 6.98 -10.30 -127.02
CA PHE A 357 5.87 -9.42 -126.55
C PHE A 357 4.55 -9.70 -127.32
N THR A 358 3.41 -10.06 -126.72
CA THR A 358 2.52 -9.29 -125.81
C THR A 358 1.57 -10.25 -125.05
N GLU A 359 1.39 -10.15 -123.73
CA GLU A 359 0.32 -9.44 -122.97
C GLU A 359 -1.12 -9.45 -123.53
N THR A 360 -2.05 -9.98 -122.72
CA THR A 360 -3.44 -9.50 -122.46
C THR A 360 -4.02 -10.37 -121.31
N MET A 361 -3.95 -9.96 -120.04
CA MET A 361 -4.87 -9.12 -119.25
C MET A 361 -6.32 -9.62 -119.06
N ALA A 362 -6.74 -9.51 -117.78
CA ALA A 362 -8.08 -9.33 -117.20
C ALA A 362 -8.88 -10.60 -116.81
N THR A 363 -9.01 -10.96 -115.52
CA THR A 363 -9.90 -10.44 -114.43
C THR A 363 -11.40 -10.63 -114.72
N ALA A 364 -12.32 -11.00 -113.83
CA ALA A 364 -12.37 -11.34 -112.40
C ALA A 364 -13.85 -11.73 -112.07
N ALA A 365 -14.11 -12.06 -110.80
CA ALA A 365 -15.40 -11.99 -110.08
C ALA A 365 -16.42 -13.11 -110.36
N ALA A 366 -17.29 -13.56 -109.46
CA ALA A 366 -17.57 -13.48 -108.01
C ALA A 366 -18.75 -14.49 -107.80
N GLU A 367 -19.21 -14.98 -106.65
CA GLU A 367 -19.78 -14.34 -105.47
C GLU A 367 -20.18 -15.42 -104.43
N ARG A 368 -20.05 -15.06 -103.12
CA ARG A 368 -20.99 -15.20 -101.96
C ARG A 368 -21.57 -16.58 -101.60
N TRP A 369 -21.56 -17.03 -100.33
CA TRP A 369 -21.91 -16.36 -99.05
C TRP A 369 -20.94 -16.67 -97.91
#